data_AF-A0A445CY85-F1
#
_entry.id   AF-A0A445CY85-F1
#
_cell.length_a   1.000
_cell.length_b   1.000
_cell.length_c   1.000
_cell.angle_alpha   90.00
_cell.angle_beta   90.00
_cell.angle_gamma   90.00
#
_symmetry.space_group_name_H-M   'P 1'
#
loop_
_entity.id
_entity.type
_entity.pdbx_description
1 polymer ?
#
loop_
_entity_poly.entity_id
_entity_poly.type
_entity_poly.pdbx_seq_one_letter_code
_entity_poly.pdbx_strand_id
1 'polypeptide(L)'
;MLMEEPTCEEEFLAFTDLYRVSPYYQFAHFTANQAILEAFEEEEDRNNRSIHVIDFDVSYGFQWPSLIQSLSEKASSGNRISLRITGFGTTLKELQETESRLVSFSKGFGNLVFEFQGLLRGSRITNLRKKKNESVAVNLVSYLNSASNSSLLMNFSDTLGFVRSLRPSVVVLVKQEGSRSIRTFLSRFTESLHYFAAMFDSLDDCLPLESAERLRIEKKLLGKEIKSMLNCDMEMDGVDCPKYERMEAWKARMENHGFVAMKMSSKSLMQAKLLLKMRTHYYYSPPLQFDDDAAAAGGGFRISERDQGRAISLGWQNRFLLTVSAWQLPLSSS
;
A
#
# COMPACT_ATOMS: atom_id res chain seq x y z
N MET A 1 -2.17 27.51 17.84
CA MET A 1 -2.10 27.79 16.39
C MET A 1 -2.69 26.59 15.68
N LEU A 2 -3.90 26.72 15.11
CA LEU A 2 -4.47 25.66 14.28
C LEU A 2 -3.60 25.57 13.02
N MET A 3 -2.99 24.41 12.74
CA MET A 3 -2.27 24.22 11.49
C MET A 3 -3.27 24.36 10.33
N GLU A 4 -2.97 25.27 9.41
CA GLU A 4 -3.72 25.45 8.16
C GLU A 4 -3.73 24.12 7.38
N GLU A 5 -4.86 23.79 6.75
CA GLU A 5 -4.92 22.61 5.89
C GLU A 5 -3.95 22.80 4.71
N PRO A 6 -3.12 21.78 4.39
CA PRO A 6 -2.21 21.86 3.26
C PRO A 6 -3.00 21.94 1.94
N THR A 7 -2.43 22.62 0.94
CA THR A 7 -2.99 22.57 -0.41
C THR A 7 -2.71 21.22 -1.07
N CYS A 8 -3.45 20.85 -2.13
CA CYS A 8 -3.19 19.59 -2.86
C CYS A 8 -1.75 19.50 -3.39
N GLU A 9 -1.15 20.62 -3.78
CA GLU A 9 0.23 20.69 -4.24
C GLU A 9 1.22 20.44 -3.09
N GLU A 10 0.98 21.04 -1.92
CA GLU A 10 1.80 20.81 -0.73
C GLU A 10 1.73 19.35 -0.26
N GLU A 11 0.55 18.74 -0.31
CA GLU A 11 0.37 17.31 0.01
C GLU A 11 1.11 16.42 -0.98
N PHE A 12 1.00 16.70 -2.28
CA PHE A 12 1.71 15.96 -3.32
C PHE A 12 3.22 16.04 -3.15
N LEU A 13 3.76 17.24 -2.85
CA LEU A 13 5.19 17.43 -2.59
C LEU A 13 5.63 16.71 -1.32
N ALA A 14 4.86 16.80 -0.23
CA ALA A 14 5.18 16.11 1.02
C ALA A 14 5.14 14.59 0.85
N PHE A 15 4.17 14.05 0.12
CA PHE A 15 4.11 12.64 -0.25
C PHE A 15 5.33 12.22 -1.08
N THR A 16 5.68 13.02 -2.09
CA THR A 16 6.84 12.77 -2.96
C THR A 16 8.14 12.77 -2.16
N ASP A 17 8.31 13.74 -1.27
CA ASP A 17 9.45 13.82 -0.37
C ASP A 17 9.51 12.58 0.54
N LEU A 18 8.40 12.19 1.19
CA LEU A 18 8.38 10.98 2.04
C LEU A 18 8.68 9.71 1.25
N TYR A 19 8.11 9.56 0.05
CA TYR A 19 8.41 8.44 -0.85
C TYR A 19 9.90 8.38 -1.22
N ARG A 20 10.54 9.55 -1.39
CA ARG A 20 11.96 9.66 -1.73
C ARG A 20 12.88 9.44 -0.53
N VAL A 21 12.52 9.79 0.69
CA VAL A 21 13.42 9.74 1.87
C VAL A 21 13.17 8.54 2.80
N SER A 22 11.98 7.95 2.76
CA SER A 22 11.59 6.81 3.61
C SER A 22 11.23 5.56 2.79
N PRO A 23 11.54 4.35 3.28
CA PRO A 23 11.06 3.11 2.66
C PRO A 23 9.58 2.84 2.89
N TYR A 24 8.88 3.66 3.70
CA TYR A 24 7.50 3.40 4.14
C TYR A 24 6.54 2.97 3.01
N TYR A 25 6.33 3.85 2.01
CA TYR A 25 5.44 3.55 0.89
C TYR A 25 6.06 2.59 -0.13
N GLN A 26 7.38 2.69 -0.37
CA GLN A 26 8.06 1.81 -1.31
C GLN A 26 8.00 0.34 -0.89
N PHE A 27 8.12 0.07 0.42
CA PHE A 27 7.97 -1.26 0.98
C PHE A 27 6.59 -1.83 0.66
N ALA A 28 5.54 -1.07 0.93
CA ALA A 28 4.17 -1.47 0.64
C ALA A 28 3.97 -1.75 -0.85
N HIS A 29 4.35 -0.81 -1.70
CA HIS A 29 4.15 -0.88 -3.15
C HIS A 29 4.94 -2.01 -3.80
N PHE A 30 6.23 -2.15 -3.47
CA PHE A 30 7.08 -3.15 -4.09
C PHE A 30 6.67 -4.55 -3.67
N THR A 31 6.45 -4.76 -2.37
CA THR A 31 6.00 -6.08 -1.86
C THR A 31 4.65 -6.45 -2.44
N ALA A 32 3.73 -5.50 -2.58
CA ALA A 32 2.44 -5.73 -3.23
C ALA A 32 2.59 -6.09 -4.72
N ASN A 33 3.40 -5.32 -5.45
CA ASN A 33 3.64 -5.55 -6.87
C ASN A 33 4.33 -6.90 -7.13
N GLN A 34 5.21 -7.34 -6.22
CA GLN A 34 5.83 -8.66 -6.32
C GLN A 34 4.79 -9.79 -6.19
N ALA A 35 3.86 -9.68 -5.23
CA ALA A 35 2.77 -10.64 -5.09
C ALA A 35 1.81 -10.62 -6.29
N ILE A 36 1.52 -9.44 -6.85
CA ILE A 36 0.70 -9.28 -8.07
C ILE A 36 1.39 -9.93 -9.28
N LEU A 37 2.69 -9.68 -9.45
CA LEU A 37 3.48 -10.24 -10.54
C LEU A 37 3.51 -11.77 -10.47
N GLU A 38 3.75 -12.34 -9.29
CA GLU A 38 3.78 -13.79 -9.10
C GLU A 38 2.44 -14.44 -9.37
N ALA A 39 1.34 -13.85 -8.86
CA ALA A 39 0.00 -14.34 -9.16
C ALA A 39 -0.28 -14.31 -10.67
N PHE A 40 0.20 -13.29 -11.39
CA PHE A 40 0.10 -13.24 -12.85
C PHE A 40 0.91 -14.35 -13.53
N GLU A 41 2.15 -14.59 -13.10
CA GLU A 41 3.01 -15.68 -13.62
C GLU A 41 2.40 -17.07 -13.37
N GLU A 42 1.80 -17.31 -12.20
CA GLU A 42 1.12 -18.57 -11.86
C GLU A 42 -0.11 -18.88 -12.74
N GLU A 43 -0.64 -17.87 -13.44
CA GLU A 43 -1.77 -18.01 -14.36
C GLU A 43 -1.37 -17.94 -15.84
N GLU A 44 -0.08 -18.03 -16.18
CA GLU A 44 0.43 -17.79 -17.54
C GLU A 44 -0.30 -18.59 -18.64
N ASP A 45 -0.71 -19.83 -18.35
CA ASP A 45 -1.43 -20.70 -19.30
C ASP A 45 -2.90 -20.30 -19.53
N ARG A 46 -3.50 -19.47 -18.67
CA ARG A 46 -4.94 -19.15 -18.68
C ARG A 46 -5.29 -17.67 -18.70
N ASN A 47 -4.32 -16.80 -18.44
CA ASN A 47 -4.53 -15.35 -18.30
C ASN A 47 -4.41 -14.56 -19.61
N ASN A 48 -4.17 -15.25 -20.74
CA ASN A 48 -4.05 -14.65 -22.07
C ASN A 48 -3.08 -13.45 -22.10
N ARG A 49 -2.03 -13.48 -21.26
CA ARG A 49 -1.03 -12.41 -21.10
C ARG A 49 -1.67 -11.06 -20.75
N SER A 50 -2.82 -11.09 -20.06
CA SER A 50 -3.59 -9.92 -19.67
C SER A 50 -3.84 -9.90 -18.18
N ILE A 51 -3.55 -8.76 -17.56
CA ILE A 51 -3.81 -8.51 -16.14
C ILE A 51 -4.64 -7.23 -15.98
N HIS A 52 -5.68 -7.33 -15.14
CA HIS A 52 -6.45 -6.19 -14.67
C HIS A 52 -6.18 -5.98 -13.18
N VAL A 53 -5.56 -4.86 -12.85
CA VAL A 53 -5.36 -4.42 -11.47
C VAL A 53 -6.50 -3.48 -11.08
N ILE A 54 -7.15 -3.76 -9.95
CA ILE A 54 -8.16 -2.90 -9.35
C ILE A 54 -7.56 -2.32 -8.07
N ASP A 55 -7.30 -1.02 -8.10
CA ASP A 55 -6.69 -0.29 -7.00
C ASP A 55 -7.72 0.60 -6.30
N PHE A 56 -8.09 0.23 -5.07
CA PHE A 56 -9.12 0.92 -4.32
C PHE A 56 -8.65 2.28 -3.75
N ASP A 57 -7.35 2.58 -3.85
CA ASP A 57 -6.80 3.90 -3.56
C ASP A 57 -5.55 4.19 -4.40
N VAL A 58 -5.76 4.71 -5.61
CA VAL A 58 -4.67 4.95 -6.56
C VAL A 58 -3.75 6.11 -6.16
N SER A 59 -4.24 7.01 -5.29
CA SER A 59 -3.53 8.21 -4.87
C SER A 59 -2.83 8.88 -6.08
N TYR A 60 -1.52 9.14 -5.97
CA TYR A 60 -0.71 9.75 -7.01
C TYR A 60 -0.11 8.76 -8.03
N GLY A 61 -0.45 7.46 -7.94
CA GLY A 61 -0.04 6.42 -8.90
C GLY A 61 1.39 5.89 -8.75
N PHE A 62 2.11 6.22 -7.66
CA PHE A 62 3.54 5.90 -7.50
C PHE A 62 3.85 4.40 -7.39
N GLN A 63 2.86 3.57 -7.07
CA GLN A 63 3.01 2.11 -7.02
C GLN A 63 3.27 1.51 -8.42
N TRP A 64 2.53 1.96 -9.42
CA TRP A 64 2.37 1.25 -10.68
C TRP A 64 3.55 1.28 -11.66
N PRO A 65 4.43 2.29 -11.69
CA PRO A 65 5.61 2.28 -12.56
C PRO A 65 6.50 1.04 -12.41
N SER A 66 6.71 0.57 -11.17
CA SER A 66 7.53 -0.64 -10.94
C SER A 66 6.88 -1.92 -11.49
N LEU A 67 5.55 -2.06 -11.37
CA LEU A 67 4.83 -3.19 -11.97
C LEU A 67 4.84 -3.12 -13.50
N ILE A 68 4.65 -1.94 -14.09
CA ILE A 68 4.73 -1.71 -15.54
C ILE A 68 6.10 -2.18 -16.06
N GLN A 69 7.18 -1.78 -15.38
CA GLN A 69 8.53 -2.18 -15.75
C GLN A 69 8.71 -3.70 -15.65
N SER A 70 8.35 -4.33 -14.52
CA SER A 70 8.52 -5.77 -14.34
C SER A 70 7.71 -6.60 -15.34
N LEU A 71 6.49 -6.17 -15.68
CA LEU A 71 5.69 -6.82 -16.73
C LEU A 71 6.32 -6.62 -18.11
N SER A 72 6.87 -5.44 -18.40
CA SER A 72 7.59 -5.22 -19.67
C SER A 72 8.83 -6.11 -19.79
N GLU A 73 9.60 -6.31 -18.72
CA GLU A 73 10.77 -7.22 -18.71
C GLU A 73 10.39 -8.68 -19.00
N LYS A 74 9.13 -9.06 -18.76
CA LYS A 74 8.56 -10.38 -19.07
C LYS A 74 7.87 -10.45 -20.44
N ALA A 75 7.69 -9.32 -21.11
CA ALA A 75 7.08 -9.24 -22.43
C ALA A 75 8.13 -9.23 -23.55
N SER A 76 7.71 -9.63 -24.75
CA SER A 76 8.53 -9.50 -25.96
C SER A 76 7.71 -8.85 -27.08
N SER A 77 8.37 -8.35 -28.12
CA SER A 77 7.69 -7.68 -29.24
C SER A 77 6.68 -8.60 -29.95
N GLY A 78 6.90 -9.92 -29.95
CA GLY A 78 5.98 -10.92 -30.49
C GLY A 78 4.98 -11.49 -29.47
N ASN A 79 5.14 -11.21 -28.19
CA ASN A 79 4.30 -11.73 -27.11
C ASN A 79 4.08 -10.67 -26.02
N ARG A 80 3.29 -9.65 -26.38
CA ARG A 80 3.02 -8.48 -25.55
C ARG A 80 2.19 -8.83 -24.32
N ILE A 81 2.35 -8.04 -23.25
CA ILE A 81 1.49 -8.12 -22.06
C ILE A 81 0.51 -6.95 -22.08
N SER A 82 -0.75 -7.23 -21.76
CA SER A 82 -1.80 -6.23 -21.56
C SER A 82 -1.97 -5.95 -20.07
N LEU A 83 -1.75 -4.71 -19.66
CA LEU A 83 -1.98 -4.23 -18.30
C LEU A 83 -3.09 -3.19 -18.33
N ARG A 84 -4.17 -3.49 -17.63
CA ARG A 84 -5.23 -2.53 -17.34
C ARG A 84 -5.24 -2.20 -15.85
N ILE A 85 -5.32 -0.92 -15.50
CA ILE A 85 -5.47 -0.47 -14.11
C ILE A 85 -6.79 0.30 -13.99
N THR A 86 -7.65 -0.13 -13.08
CA THR A 86 -8.78 0.68 -12.62
C THR A 86 -8.46 1.23 -11.23
N GLY A 87 -8.25 2.54 -11.13
CA GLY A 87 -7.85 3.21 -9.90
C GLY A 87 -8.96 4.08 -9.31
N PHE A 88 -9.20 3.96 -8.01
CA PHE A 88 -10.13 4.81 -7.28
C PHE A 88 -9.41 5.98 -6.61
N GLY A 89 -9.89 7.20 -6.83
CA GLY A 89 -9.25 8.44 -6.33
C GLY A 89 -10.25 9.42 -5.72
N THR A 90 -9.76 10.44 -5.02
CA THR A 90 -10.63 11.36 -4.27
C THR A 90 -11.26 12.43 -5.17
N THR A 91 -10.53 12.88 -6.19
CA THR A 91 -10.97 13.93 -7.11
C THR A 91 -10.71 13.55 -8.57
N LEU A 92 -11.49 14.10 -9.50
CA LEU A 92 -11.28 13.88 -10.93
C LEU A 92 -9.93 14.45 -11.39
N LYS A 93 -9.51 15.58 -10.83
CA LYS A 93 -8.24 16.23 -11.14
C LYS A 93 -7.05 15.31 -10.79
N GLU A 94 -7.04 14.76 -9.57
CA GLU A 94 -6.01 13.81 -9.13
C GLU A 94 -5.97 12.57 -10.05
N LEU A 95 -7.13 12.03 -10.42
CA LEU A 95 -7.23 10.88 -11.32
C LEU A 95 -6.68 11.18 -12.72
N GLN A 96 -6.98 12.36 -13.28
CA GLN A 96 -6.47 12.79 -14.58
C GLN A 96 -4.94 13.00 -14.56
N GLU A 97 -4.42 13.58 -13.49
CA GLU A 97 -2.97 13.76 -13.30
C GLU A 97 -2.26 12.40 -13.16
N THR A 98 -2.83 11.48 -12.38
CA THR A 98 -2.33 10.10 -12.24
C THR A 98 -2.38 9.33 -13.56
N GLU A 99 -3.48 9.41 -14.32
CA GLU A 99 -3.60 8.84 -15.65
C GLU A 99 -2.51 9.38 -16.59
N SER A 100 -2.36 10.71 -16.66
CA SER A 100 -1.37 11.36 -17.52
C SER A 100 0.06 10.88 -17.20
N ARG A 101 0.42 10.80 -15.91
CA ARG A 101 1.73 10.28 -15.47
C ARG A 101 1.95 8.83 -15.89
N LEU A 102 0.98 7.95 -15.63
CA LEU A 102 1.11 6.51 -15.92
C LEU A 102 1.13 6.22 -17.42
N VAL A 103 0.26 6.87 -18.21
CA VAL A 103 0.24 6.74 -19.67
C VAL A 103 1.52 7.30 -20.28
N SER A 104 2.05 8.41 -19.75
CA SER A 104 3.33 8.95 -20.20
C SER A 104 4.47 7.97 -19.93
N PHE A 105 4.54 7.40 -18.71
CA PHE A 105 5.54 6.40 -18.34
C PHE A 105 5.43 5.12 -19.19
N SER A 106 4.22 4.63 -19.46
CA SER A 106 3.99 3.39 -20.21
C SER A 106 4.44 3.47 -21.66
N LYS A 107 4.50 4.67 -22.27
CA LYS A 107 4.99 4.87 -23.64
C LYS A 107 6.45 4.43 -23.82
N GLY A 108 7.23 4.34 -22.75
CA GLY A 108 8.59 3.81 -22.77
C GLY A 108 8.67 2.31 -23.06
N PHE A 109 7.57 1.58 -23.00
CA PHE A 109 7.53 0.11 -23.06
C PHE A 109 6.70 -0.39 -24.25
N GLY A 110 7.30 -0.43 -25.45
CA GLY A 110 6.60 -0.82 -26.70
C GLY A 110 6.06 -2.26 -26.73
N ASN A 111 6.57 -3.13 -25.85
CA ASN A 111 6.12 -4.51 -25.68
C ASN A 111 4.95 -4.66 -24.69
N LEU A 112 4.44 -3.57 -24.12
CA LEU A 112 3.33 -3.56 -23.17
C LEU A 112 2.15 -2.75 -23.75
N VAL A 113 0.92 -3.21 -23.52
CA VAL A 113 -0.33 -2.48 -23.83
C VAL A 113 -0.89 -1.99 -22.52
N PHE A 114 -1.00 -0.67 -22.36
CA PHE A 114 -1.43 -0.06 -21.10
C PHE A 114 -2.78 0.65 -21.24
N GLU A 115 -3.70 0.36 -20.32
CA GLU A 115 -5.00 1.03 -20.19
C GLU A 115 -5.18 1.50 -18.74
N PHE A 116 -5.59 2.75 -18.54
CA PHE A 116 -5.98 3.27 -17.21
C PHE A 116 -7.44 3.71 -17.21
N GLN A 117 -8.14 3.46 -16.10
CA GLN A 117 -9.48 3.94 -15.85
C GLN A 117 -9.56 4.53 -14.44
N GLY A 118 -9.78 5.84 -14.34
CA GLY A 118 -10.03 6.50 -13.06
C GLY A 118 -11.50 6.46 -12.65
N LEU A 119 -11.80 6.11 -11.41
CA LEU A 119 -13.13 6.20 -10.82
C LEU A 119 -13.07 7.01 -9.52
N LEU A 120 -14.06 7.87 -9.30
CA LEU A 120 -14.16 8.55 -8.00
C LEU A 120 -14.45 7.51 -6.91
N ARG A 121 -13.79 7.63 -5.76
CA ARG A 121 -14.14 6.85 -4.59
C ARG A 121 -15.62 7.04 -4.27
N GLY A 122 -16.29 5.93 -3.98
CA GLY A 122 -17.74 5.90 -3.76
C GLY A 122 -18.55 5.64 -5.04
N SER A 123 -17.92 5.65 -6.21
CA SER A 123 -18.59 5.16 -7.43
C SER A 123 -19.03 3.70 -7.25
N ARG A 124 -20.19 3.33 -7.83
CA ARG A 124 -20.70 1.94 -7.74
C ARG A 124 -19.71 0.98 -8.39
N ILE A 125 -19.28 -0.02 -7.61
CA ILE A 125 -18.30 -1.02 -8.04
C ILE A 125 -18.86 -1.96 -9.14
N THR A 126 -20.18 -1.95 -9.37
CA THR A 126 -20.87 -2.67 -10.45
C THR A 126 -20.40 -2.28 -11.86
N ASN A 127 -19.65 -1.19 -12.00
CA ASN A 127 -19.09 -0.76 -13.29
C ASN A 127 -17.79 -1.49 -13.66
N LEU A 128 -17.19 -2.26 -12.74
CA LEU A 128 -16.01 -3.06 -13.03
C LEU A 128 -16.40 -4.33 -13.78
N ARG A 129 -15.84 -4.50 -14.98
CA ARG A 129 -16.00 -5.71 -15.79
C ARG A 129 -14.67 -6.43 -15.89
N LYS A 130 -14.69 -7.73 -15.58
CA LYS A 130 -13.60 -8.66 -15.90
C LYS A 130 -13.70 -9.04 -17.37
N LYS A 131 -12.64 -8.83 -18.15
CA LYS A 131 -12.51 -9.37 -19.52
C LYS A 131 -12.29 -10.89 -19.42
N LYS A 132 -12.73 -11.64 -20.44
CA LYS A 132 -12.57 -13.10 -20.47
C LYS A 132 -11.08 -13.45 -20.48
N ASN A 133 -10.69 -14.44 -19.67
CA ASN A 133 -9.33 -14.98 -19.59
C ASN A 133 -8.27 -13.90 -19.27
N GLU A 134 -8.54 -13.00 -18.33
CA GLU A 134 -7.51 -12.12 -17.74
C GLU A 134 -7.31 -12.46 -16.25
N SER A 135 -6.09 -12.31 -15.75
CA SER A 135 -5.82 -12.31 -14.32
C SER A 135 -6.37 -11.04 -13.70
N VAL A 136 -6.97 -11.14 -12.52
CA VAL A 136 -7.47 -9.97 -11.78
C VAL A 136 -6.73 -9.87 -10.47
N ALA A 137 -6.03 -8.76 -10.25
CA ALA A 137 -5.38 -8.46 -8.99
C ALA A 137 -6.12 -7.31 -8.30
N VAL A 138 -6.40 -7.46 -7.00
CA VAL A 138 -7.02 -6.40 -6.20
C VAL A 138 -6.01 -5.85 -5.21
N ASN A 139 -5.79 -4.54 -5.26
CA ASN A 139 -4.86 -3.81 -4.40
C ASN A 139 -5.65 -3.01 -3.35
N LEU A 140 -5.49 -3.39 -2.08
CA LEU A 140 -6.05 -2.72 -0.91
C LEU A 140 -4.91 -2.07 -0.11
N VAL A 141 -4.10 -1.24 -0.77
CA VAL A 141 -3.06 -0.43 -0.12
C VAL A 141 -3.67 0.86 0.38
N SER A 142 -3.56 1.13 1.68
CA SER A 142 -3.96 2.41 2.30
C SER A 142 -5.43 2.85 2.15
N TYR A 143 -6.28 2.03 1.50
CA TYR A 143 -7.73 2.24 1.32
C TYR A 143 -8.47 2.67 2.61
N LEU A 144 -7.94 2.28 3.77
CA LEU A 144 -8.55 2.47 5.09
C LEU A 144 -7.94 3.61 5.92
N ASN A 145 -6.82 4.20 5.47
CA ASN A 145 -6.11 5.24 6.22
C ASN A 145 -6.66 6.65 5.99
N SER A 146 -7.47 6.84 4.95
CA SER A 146 -8.14 8.10 4.64
C SER A 146 -9.24 8.36 5.66
N ALA A 147 -8.93 9.21 6.63
CA ALA A 147 -9.86 9.65 7.67
C ALA A 147 -11.09 10.42 7.13
N SER A 148 -11.08 10.79 5.84
CA SER A 148 -12.22 11.35 5.11
C SER A 148 -13.24 10.30 4.64
N ASN A 149 -13.07 9.03 5.00
CA ASN A 149 -13.90 7.92 4.52
C ASN A 149 -15.29 7.84 5.16
N SER A 150 -15.76 8.84 5.90
CA SER A 150 -17.14 8.84 6.45
C SER A 150 -18.21 8.80 5.35
N SER A 151 -17.86 9.13 4.11
CA SER A 151 -18.77 9.19 2.96
C SER A 151 -18.51 8.13 1.87
N LEU A 152 -17.58 7.18 2.07
CA LEU A 152 -17.39 6.10 1.10
C LEU A 152 -18.30 4.91 1.37
N LEU A 153 -19.36 4.93 0.58
CA LEU A 153 -20.19 3.83 0.08
C LEU A 153 -19.54 2.44 0.22
N MET A 154 -20.33 1.55 0.82
CA MET A 154 -20.09 0.12 1.12
C MET A 154 -19.31 -0.16 2.40
N ASN A 155 -19.98 -0.88 3.32
CA ASN A 155 -19.33 -1.55 4.43
C ASN A 155 -18.17 -2.39 3.87
N PHE A 156 -17.03 -2.49 4.55
CA PHE A 156 -15.91 -3.32 4.11
C PHE A 156 -16.35 -4.75 3.72
N SER A 157 -17.40 -5.27 4.37
CA SER A 157 -18.04 -6.53 4.00
C SER A 157 -18.60 -6.54 2.57
N ASP A 158 -19.29 -5.48 2.14
CA ASP A 158 -19.84 -5.37 0.78
C ASP A 158 -18.70 -5.28 -0.26
N THR A 159 -17.65 -4.53 0.06
CA THR A 159 -16.44 -4.44 -0.79
C THR A 159 -15.79 -5.81 -0.94
N LEU A 160 -15.61 -6.57 0.14
CA LEU A 160 -15.08 -7.93 0.06
C LEU A 160 -16.01 -8.90 -0.67
N GLY A 161 -17.33 -8.76 -0.49
CA GLY A 161 -18.33 -9.54 -1.23
C GLY A 161 -18.23 -9.28 -2.74
N PHE A 162 -18.08 -8.02 -3.13
CA PHE A 162 -17.84 -7.63 -4.52
C PHE A 162 -16.49 -8.16 -5.03
N VAL A 163 -15.40 -7.97 -4.29
CA VAL A 163 -14.06 -8.47 -4.67
C VAL A 163 -14.11 -9.98 -4.86
N ARG A 164 -14.79 -10.72 -3.97
CA ARG A 164 -15.01 -12.16 -4.13
C ARG A 164 -15.73 -12.50 -5.44
N SER A 165 -16.73 -11.72 -5.84
CA SER A 165 -17.49 -11.97 -7.08
C SER A 165 -16.64 -11.87 -8.34
N LEU A 166 -15.55 -11.09 -8.31
CA LEU A 166 -14.58 -10.99 -9.42
C LEU A 166 -13.68 -12.23 -9.57
N ARG A 167 -13.60 -13.07 -8.52
CA ARG A 167 -12.66 -14.19 -8.41
C ARG A 167 -11.24 -13.76 -8.80
N PRO A 168 -10.62 -12.88 -7.99
CA PRO A 168 -9.28 -12.38 -8.24
C PRO A 168 -8.26 -13.50 -8.09
N SER A 169 -7.20 -13.41 -8.90
CA SER A 169 -6.01 -14.24 -8.81
C SER A 169 -5.27 -13.95 -7.50
N VAL A 170 -5.27 -12.68 -7.08
CA VAL A 170 -4.72 -12.26 -5.77
C VAL A 170 -5.43 -11.00 -5.26
N VAL A 171 -5.60 -10.93 -3.94
CA VAL A 171 -5.93 -9.72 -3.21
C VAL A 171 -4.75 -9.39 -2.31
N VAL A 172 -4.12 -8.23 -2.52
CA VAL A 172 -3.06 -7.74 -1.65
C VAL A 172 -3.65 -6.73 -0.68
N LEU A 173 -3.42 -6.96 0.62
CA LEU A 173 -3.82 -6.06 1.69
C LEU A 173 -2.57 -5.46 2.33
N VAL A 174 -2.50 -4.13 2.34
CA VAL A 174 -1.48 -3.40 3.10
C VAL A 174 -2.15 -2.58 4.19
N LYS A 175 -1.74 -2.84 5.42
CA LYS A 175 -2.38 -2.30 6.62
C LYS A 175 -1.34 -1.61 7.51
N GLN A 176 -1.67 -0.41 7.97
CA GLN A 176 -0.95 0.23 9.07
C GLN A 176 -1.28 -0.52 10.37
N GLU A 177 -0.25 -0.89 11.13
CA GLU A 177 -0.42 -1.64 12.37
C GLU A 177 -1.10 -0.78 13.44
N GLY A 178 -2.10 -1.36 14.11
CA GLY A 178 -2.90 -0.73 15.19
C GLY A 178 -3.04 -1.66 16.40
N SER A 179 -3.78 -1.21 17.44
CA SER A 179 -3.90 -1.92 18.73
C SER A 179 -5.31 -2.46 19.03
N ARG A 180 -5.44 -3.23 20.12
CA ARG A 180 -6.49 -4.23 20.41
C ARG A 180 -7.86 -3.64 20.78
N SER A 181 -7.89 -2.41 21.27
CA SER A 181 -9.06 -1.87 21.95
C SER A 181 -9.07 -0.35 21.83
N ILE A 182 -9.64 0.16 20.76
CA ILE A 182 -9.56 1.58 20.41
C ILE A 182 -10.97 2.22 20.46
N ARG A 183 -11.76 1.76 21.44
CA ARG A 183 -13.09 2.31 21.71
C ARG A 183 -13.05 3.68 22.38
N THR A 184 -11.93 4.05 23.02
CA THR A 184 -11.77 5.33 23.71
C THR A 184 -10.80 6.24 22.98
N PHE A 185 -11.05 7.56 23.06
CA PHE A 185 -10.12 8.59 22.57
C PHE A 185 -8.69 8.33 23.02
N LEU A 186 -8.50 8.16 24.34
CA LEU A 186 -7.19 8.03 24.96
C LEU A 186 -6.39 6.87 24.35
N SER A 187 -7.04 5.73 24.08
CA SER A 187 -6.33 4.61 23.46
C SER A 187 -5.92 4.89 22.01
N ARG A 188 -6.73 5.58 21.21
CA ARG A 188 -6.31 5.94 19.83
C ARG A 188 -5.25 7.02 19.87
N PHE A 189 -5.38 8.01 20.74
CA PHE A 189 -4.39 9.06 20.94
C PHE A 189 -3.03 8.47 21.31
N THR A 190 -2.96 7.58 22.31
CA THR A 190 -1.71 6.91 22.71
C THR A 190 -1.12 6.06 21.58
N GLU A 191 -1.96 5.31 20.86
CA GLU A 191 -1.48 4.49 19.74
C GLU A 191 -0.93 5.35 18.59
N SER A 192 -1.66 6.40 18.22
CA SER A 192 -1.21 7.35 17.22
C SER A 192 0.04 8.10 17.64
N LEU A 193 0.17 8.47 18.92
CA LEU A 193 1.37 9.11 19.45
C LEU A 193 2.60 8.23 19.23
N HIS A 194 2.51 6.93 19.55
CA HIS A 194 3.62 6.00 19.30
C HIS A 194 3.91 5.80 17.81
N TYR A 195 2.89 5.78 16.95
CA TYR A 195 3.08 5.73 15.49
C TYR A 195 3.80 6.98 14.97
N PHE A 196 3.31 8.17 15.34
CA PHE A 196 3.91 9.41 14.89
C PHE A 196 5.32 9.59 15.49
N ALA A 197 5.56 9.22 16.75
CA ALA A 197 6.90 9.22 17.32
C ALA A 197 7.87 8.39 16.46
N ALA A 198 7.49 7.16 16.09
CA ALA A 198 8.32 6.32 15.23
C ALA A 198 8.54 6.93 13.83
N MET A 199 7.53 7.57 13.23
CA MET A 199 7.68 8.23 11.94
C MET A 199 8.61 9.45 12.04
N PHE A 200 8.45 10.31 13.05
CA PHE A 200 9.30 11.48 13.28
C PHE A 200 10.75 11.06 13.62
N ASP A 201 10.94 10.06 14.47
CA ASP A 201 12.27 9.49 14.77
C ASP A 201 12.94 8.95 13.50
N SER A 202 12.18 8.29 12.62
CA SER A 202 12.72 7.78 11.35
C SER A 202 13.13 8.89 10.38
N LEU A 203 12.45 10.03 10.41
CA LEU A 203 12.82 11.21 9.62
C LEU A 203 14.03 11.91 10.22
N ASP A 204 14.15 11.94 11.55
CA ASP A 204 15.32 12.51 12.25
C ASP A 204 16.60 11.74 11.95
N ASP A 205 16.52 10.41 11.89
CA ASP A 205 17.64 9.53 11.53
C ASP A 205 18.08 9.71 10.07
N CYS A 206 17.13 10.00 9.17
CA CYS A 206 17.39 10.09 7.73
C CYS A 206 17.68 11.52 7.24
N LEU A 207 17.24 12.58 7.94
CA LEU A 207 17.29 13.95 7.44
C LEU A 207 17.79 14.95 8.49
N PRO A 208 18.66 15.91 8.09
CA PRO A 208 19.05 17.01 8.97
C PRO A 208 17.85 17.79 9.52
N LEU A 209 17.99 18.34 10.73
CA LEU A 209 16.95 19.14 11.39
C LEU A 209 16.45 20.32 10.53
N GLU A 210 17.35 20.96 9.78
CA GLU A 210 17.03 22.12 8.93
C GLU A 210 16.55 21.73 7.52
N SER A 211 16.26 20.44 7.26
CA SER A 211 15.77 19.98 5.95
C SER A 211 14.38 20.53 5.66
N ALA A 212 14.26 21.26 4.55
CA ALA A 212 12.97 21.76 4.07
C ALA A 212 12.02 20.61 3.68
N GLU A 213 12.55 19.50 3.18
CA GLU A 213 11.81 18.28 2.89
C GLU A 213 11.24 17.67 4.18
N ARG A 214 12.07 17.51 5.22
CA ARG A 214 11.64 17.01 6.53
C ARG A 214 10.50 17.86 7.07
N LEU A 215 10.69 19.18 7.11
CA LEU A 215 9.69 20.11 7.62
C LEU A 215 8.37 20.03 6.83
N ARG A 216 8.44 19.82 5.51
CA ARG A 216 7.26 19.65 4.65
C ARG A 216 6.53 18.35 4.95
N ILE A 217 7.26 17.23 5.08
CA ILE A 217 6.67 15.93 5.46
C ILE A 217 5.98 16.04 6.82
N GLU A 218 6.68 16.54 7.84
CA GLU A 218 6.18 16.65 9.20
C GLU A 218 4.93 17.54 9.29
N LYS A 219 4.93 18.71 8.63
CA LYS A 219 3.82 19.66 8.70
C LYS A 219 2.64 19.28 7.80
N LYS A 220 2.91 18.95 6.54
CA LYS A 220 1.89 18.88 5.49
C LYS A 220 1.33 17.47 5.32
N LEU A 221 2.09 16.43 5.67
CA LEU A 221 1.61 15.04 5.62
C LEU A 221 1.27 14.53 7.03
N LEU A 222 2.26 14.42 7.93
CA LEU A 222 2.04 13.87 9.27
C LEU A 222 1.15 14.81 10.12
N GLY A 223 1.34 16.12 10.03
CA GLY A 223 0.52 17.11 10.72
C GLY A 223 -0.97 17.05 10.32
N LYS A 224 -1.25 16.83 9.03
CA LYS A 224 -2.62 16.61 8.52
C LYS A 224 -3.20 15.31 9.10
N GLU A 225 -2.44 14.22 9.10
CA GLU A 225 -2.87 12.95 9.70
C GLU A 225 -3.15 13.07 11.20
N ILE A 226 -2.30 13.79 11.94
CA ILE A 226 -2.47 14.07 13.38
C ILE A 226 -3.75 14.87 13.61
N LYS A 227 -3.95 15.96 12.87
CA LYS A 227 -5.14 16.81 12.99
C LYS A 227 -6.42 16.02 12.69
N SER A 228 -6.37 15.19 11.65
CA SER A 228 -7.49 14.35 11.29
C SER A 228 -7.81 13.31 12.37
N MET A 229 -6.79 12.68 12.96
CA MET A 229 -6.96 11.76 14.09
C MET A 229 -7.61 12.44 15.30
N LEU A 230 -7.18 13.64 15.68
CA LEU A 230 -7.72 14.39 16.81
C LEU A 230 -9.19 14.79 16.59
N ASN A 231 -9.58 15.05 15.34
CA ASN A 231 -10.94 15.43 14.98
C ASN A 231 -11.90 14.25 14.83
N CYS A 232 -11.40 12.99 14.77
CA CYS A 232 -12.24 11.80 14.63
C CYS A 232 -13.17 11.54 15.83
N ASP A 233 -13.03 12.28 16.93
CA ASP A 233 -13.75 12.07 18.19
C ASP A 233 -15.11 12.77 18.28
N MET A 234 -15.40 13.71 17.39
CA MET A 234 -16.60 14.54 17.50
C MET A 234 -17.86 13.95 16.84
N GLU A 235 -17.73 12.92 15.99
CA GLU A 235 -18.87 12.40 15.20
C GLU A 235 -19.15 10.89 15.39
N MET A 236 -18.29 10.15 16.10
CA MET A 236 -18.25 8.67 16.02
C MET A 236 -18.19 8.00 17.40
N ASP A 237 -19.01 8.44 18.35
CA ASP A 237 -19.20 7.71 19.60
C ASP A 237 -19.91 6.37 19.27
N GLY A 238 -19.13 5.29 19.16
CA GLY A 238 -19.63 3.92 18.96
C GLY A 238 -19.40 3.25 17.59
N VAL A 239 -18.79 3.92 16.60
CA VAL A 239 -18.48 3.28 15.30
C VAL A 239 -17.03 2.77 15.29
N ASP A 240 -16.84 1.46 15.13
CA ASP A 240 -15.53 0.84 14.99
C ASP A 240 -14.79 1.46 13.79
N CYS A 241 -13.67 2.17 14.04
CA CYS A 241 -12.87 2.78 12.99
C CYS A 241 -11.86 1.76 12.44
N PRO A 242 -12.02 1.27 11.18
CA PRO A 242 -11.18 0.20 10.65
C PRO A 242 -9.70 0.61 10.52
N LYS A 243 -9.39 1.91 10.51
CA LYS A 243 -8.02 2.45 10.53
C LYS A 243 -7.22 1.95 11.74
N TYR A 244 -7.87 1.74 12.88
CA TYR A 244 -7.19 1.36 14.12
C TYR A 244 -7.28 -0.14 14.44
N GLU A 245 -8.02 -0.91 13.64
CA GLU A 245 -8.13 -2.36 13.82
C GLU A 245 -6.79 -3.08 13.58
N ARG A 246 -6.54 -4.12 14.39
CA ARG A 246 -5.37 -4.99 14.25
C ARG A 246 -5.43 -5.86 13.00
N MET A 247 -4.26 -6.32 12.56
CA MET A 247 -4.13 -7.26 11.46
C MET A 247 -4.95 -8.55 11.66
N GLU A 248 -5.11 -9.04 12.90
CA GLU A 248 -5.92 -10.24 13.16
C GLU A 248 -7.41 -10.04 12.89
N ALA A 249 -7.95 -8.83 13.12
CA ALA A 249 -9.33 -8.50 12.78
C ALA A 249 -9.52 -8.49 11.26
N TRP A 250 -8.56 -7.92 10.52
CA TRP A 250 -8.55 -7.95 9.06
C TRP A 250 -8.47 -9.35 8.51
N LYS A 251 -7.60 -10.20 9.09
CA LYS A 251 -7.51 -11.62 8.76
C LYS A 251 -8.85 -12.31 8.93
N ALA A 252 -9.50 -12.15 10.08
CA ALA A 252 -10.82 -12.74 10.31
C ALA A 252 -11.86 -12.24 9.30
N ARG A 253 -11.85 -10.94 8.94
CA ARG A 253 -12.77 -10.40 7.93
C ARG A 253 -12.50 -11.00 6.54
N MET A 254 -11.24 -11.16 6.14
CA MET A 254 -10.87 -11.81 4.87
C MET A 254 -11.33 -13.28 4.84
N GLU A 255 -11.05 -14.02 5.91
CA GLU A 255 -11.44 -15.44 6.06
C GLU A 255 -12.96 -15.62 6.06
N ASN A 256 -13.71 -14.72 6.71
CA ASN A 256 -15.17 -14.72 6.71
C ASN A 256 -15.78 -14.49 5.31
N HIS A 257 -15.03 -13.86 4.40
CA HIS A 257 -15.43 -13.72 3.00
C HIS A 257 -14.89 -14.85 2.11
N GLY A 258 -14.29 -15.88 2.70
CA GLY A 258 -13.83 -17.07 2.00
C GLY A 258 -12.45 -16.92 1.36
N PHE A 259 -11.68 -15.89 1.72
CA PHE A 259 -10.28 -15.78 1.30
C PHE A 259 -9.36 -16.57 2.23
N VAL A 260 -8.26 -17.07 1.68
CA VAL A 260 -7.22 -17.77 2.42
C VAL A 260 -5.91 -17.00 2.23
N ALA A 261 -5.21 -16.76 3.34
CA ALA A 261 -3.91 -16.10 3.33
C ALA A 261 -2.87 -16.97 2.61
N MET A 262 -2.13 -16.35 1.70
CA MET A 262 -1.05 -16.97 0.94
C MET A 262 0.26 -16.88 1.72
N LYS A 263 1.15 -17.85 1.53
CA LYS A 263 2.53 -17.72 2.00
C LYS A 263 3.24 -16.71 1.09
N MET A 264 3.85 -15.69 1.68
CA MET A 264 4.64 -14.71 0.94
C MET A 264 5.88 -15.40 0.37
N SER A 265 6.22 -15.07 -0.87
CA SER A 265 7.36 -15.67 -1.56
C SER A 265 8.69 -15.19 -1.00
N SER A 266 9.74 -15.99 -1.22
CA SER A 266 11.12 -15.56 -0.93
C SER A 266 11.52 -14.33 -1.75
N LYS A 267 11.01 -14.17 -2.98
CA LYS A 267 11.25 -12.97 -3.80
C LYS A 267 10.65 -11.72 -3.16
N SER A 268 9.42 -11.79 -2.64
CA SER A 268 8.78 -10.69 -1.91
C SER A 268 9.60 -10.27 -0.69
N LEU A 269 10.07 -11.25 0.10
CA LEU A 269 10.93 -10.99 1.26
C LEU A 269 12.29 -10.40 0.87
N MET A 270 12.95 -10.95 -0.15
CA MET A 270 14.24 -10.47 -0.64
C MET A 270 14.14 -9.05 -1.20
N GLN A 271 13.08 -8.75 -1.95
CA GLN A 271 12.84 -7.41 -2.47
C GLN A 271 12.64 -6.40 -1.34
N ALA A 272 11.85 -6.73 -0.31
CA ALA A 272 11.68 -5.89 0.87
C ALA A 272 12.99 -5.65 1.63
N LYS A 273 13.83 -6.69 1.79
CA LYS A 273 15.15 -6.57 2.42
C LYS A 273 16.12 -5.75 1.57
N LEU A 274 16.12 -5.93 0.25
CA LEU A 274 16.97 -5.19 -0.68
C LEU A 274 16.64 -3.70 -0.68
N LEU A 275 15.35 -3.34 -0.59
CA LEU A 275 14.91 -1.96 -0.45
C LEU A 275 15.61 -1.25 0.72
N LEU A 276 15.66 -1.90 1.90
CA LEU A 276 16.34 -1.32 3.06
C LEU A 276 17.86 -1.22 2.84
N LYS A 277 18.49 -2.24 2.24
CA LYS A 277 19.93 -2.23 1.95
C LYS A 277 20.33 -1.11 0.98
N MET A 278 19.54 -0.86 -0.06
CA MET A 278 19.82 0.24 -1.00
C MET A 278 19.72 1.61 -0.34
N ARG A 279 18.85 1.74 0.67
CA ARG A 279 18.64 2.98 1.43
C ARG A 279 19.76 3.26 2.43
N THR A 280 20.28 2.23 3.10
CA THR A 280 21.37 2.37 4.08
C THR A 280 22.70 2.85 3.46
N HIS A 281 22.85 2.79 2.14
CA HIS A 281 24.03 3.34 1.44
C HIS A 281 23.89 4.82 1.05
N TYR A 282 22.72 5.43 1.24
CA TYR A 282 22.46 6.81 0.82
C TYR A 282 22.60 7.85 1.94
N TYR A 283 22.59 7.41 3.20
CA TYR A 283 22.71 8.26 4.38
C TYR A 283 23.92 7.82 5.20
N TYR A 284 24.76 8.79 5.59
CA TYR A 284 26.05 8.60 6.24
C TYR A 284 25.99 7.62 7.43
N SER A 285 26.35 6.36 7.20
CA SER A 285 26.77 5.41 8.22
C SER A 285 27.74 4.39 7.61
N PRO A 286 28.76 3.94 8.36
CA PRO A 286 29.78 3.03 7.84
C PRO A 286 29.19 1.65 7.51
N PRO A 287 29.85 0.85 6.65
CA PRO A 287 29.34 -0.45 6.25
C PRO A 287 29.23 -1.38 7.48
N LEU A 288 28.02 -1.89 7.74
CA LEU A 288 27.80 -2.93 8.74
C LEU A 288 28.51 -4.22 8.29
N GLN A 289 29.28 -4.78 9.22
CA GLN A 289 29.97 -6.05 9.09
C GLN A 289 28.96 -7.19 8.89
N PHE A 290 29.40 -8.20 8.14
CA PHE A 290 28.68 -9.44 7.90
C PHE A 290 28.68 -10.27 9.18
N ASP A 291 27.63 -10.16 9.99
CA ASP A 291 27.24 -11.21 10.93
C ASP A 291 25.71 -11.24 11.04
N ASP A 292 25.16 -12.46 11.10
CA ASP A 292 23.71 -12.77 11.18
C ASP A 292 23.01 -12.26 12.46
N ASP A 293 23.73 -11.51 13.31
CA ASP A 293 23.25 -10.91 14.57
C ASP A 293 22.87 -9.42 14.45
N ALA A 294 22.25 -9.02 13.32
CA ALA A 294 21.68 -7.68 13.14
C ALA A 294 20.58 -7.31 14.16
N ALA A 295 20.22 -8.21 15.08
CA ALA A 295 19.38 -7.92 16.23
C ALA A 295 20.11 -7.06 17.29
N ALA A 296 21.45 -7.07 17.34
CA ALA A 296 22.23 -6.42 18.39
C ALA A 296 22.71 -4.98 18.06
N ALA A 297 22.74 -4.58 16.79
CA ALA A 297 23.02 -3.19 16.39
C ALA A 297 21.68 -2.42 16.27
N GLY A 298 21.22 -1.88 17.39
CA GLY A 298 19.94 -1.16 17.52
C GLY A 298 19.89 0.15 16.73
N GLY A 299 18.93 0.25 15.81
CA GLY A 299 18.52 1.48 15.12
C GLY A 299 17.89 1.17 13.76
N GLY A 300 16.87 1.92 13.34
CA GLY A 300 16.44 1.92 11.95
C GLY A 300 15.23 1.06 11.56
N PHE A 301 14.96 1.06 10.25
CA PHE A 301 13.91 0.24 9.63
C PHE A 301 14.28 -1.25 9.60
N ARG A 302 13.29 -2.12 9.79
CA ARG A 302 13.46 -3.59 9.80
C ARG A 302 12.34 -4.28 9.04
N ILE A 303 12.67 -5.38 8.37
CA ILE A 303 11.70 -6.29 7.75
C ILE A 303 11.52 -7.52 8.63
N SER A 304 10.27 -7.93 8.86
CA SER A 304 9.96 -9.14 9.65
C SER A 304 8.89 -9.97 8.95
N GLU A 305 9.10 -11.29 8.91
CA GLU A 305 8.06 -12.24 8.52
C GLU A 305 7.11 -12.47 9.70
N ARG A 306 5.82 -12.55 9.41
CA ARG A 306 4.75 -12.76 10.39
C ARG A 306 3.80 -13.86 9.94
N ASP A 307 2.99 -14.34 10.89
CA ASP A 307 1.96 -15.36 10.66
C ASP A 307 2.48 -16.57 9.86
N GLN A 308 3.61 -17.13 10.30
CA GLN A 308 4.26 -18.29 9.65
C GLN A 308 4.66 -18.02 8.18
N GLY A 309 5.04 -16.77 7.86
CA GLY A 309 5.44 -16.34 6.53
C GLY A 309 4.27 -15.92 5.63
N ARG A 310 3.06 -15.75 6.17
CA ARG A 310 1.88 -15.26 5.41
C ARG A 310 1.77 -13.74 5.33
N ALA A 311 2.63 -13.03 6.07
CA ALA A 311 2.71 -11.58 6.02
C ALA A 311 4.15 -11.10 6.18
N ILE A 312 4.45 -9.94 5.60
CA ILE A 312 5.72 -9.25 5.75
C ILE A 312 5.43 -7.88 6.35
N SER A 313 6.16 -7.50 7.40
CA SER A 313 6.02 -6.20 8.06
C SER A 313 7.28 -5.35 7.94
N LEU A 314 7.07 -4.06 7.74
CA LEU A 314 8.07 -3.02 7.95
C LEU A 314 7.88 -2.46 9.35
N GLY A 315 8.95 -2.44 10.13
CA GLY A 315 9.00 -1.77 11.43
C GLY A 315 10.07 -0.70 11.49
N TRP A 316 9.92 0.21 12.44
CA TRP A 316 10.95 1.13 12.90
C TRP A 316 11.34 0.74 14.33
N GLN A 317 12.62 0.43 14.54
CA GLN A 317 13.11 -0.14 15.79
C GLN A 317 12.30 -1.37 16.21
N ASN A 318 11.61 -1.32 17.36
CA ASN A 318 10.79 -2.41 17.89
C ASN A 318 9.30 -2.30 17.54
N ARG A 319 8.91 -1.34 16.69
CA ARG A 319 7.51 -1.05 16.38
C ARG A 319 7.21 -1.35 14.92
N PHE A 320 6.21 -2.19 14.67
CA PHE A 320 5.70 -2.38 13.31
C PHE A 320 4.90 -1.16 12.86
N LEU A 321 5.11 -0.77 11.61
CA LEU A 321 4.47 0.38 10.97
C LEU A 321 3.46 -0.08 9.93
N LEU A 322 3.89 -0.96 9.03
CA LEU A 322 3.08 -1.49 7.93
C LEU A 322 3.20 -3.00 7.84
N THR A 323 2.12 -3.66 7.46
CA THR A 323 2.09 -5.09 7.16
C THR A 323 1.43 -5.34 5.81
N VAL A 324 2.09 -6.14 4.99
CA VAL A 324 1.63 -6.60 3.68
C VAL A 324 1.26 -8.08 3.78
N SER A 325 0.13 -8.46 3.20
CA SER A 325 -0.32 -9.85 3.09
C SER A 325 -1.03 -10.07 1.76
N ALA A 326 -0.94 -11.29 1.22
CA ALA A 326 -1.62 -11.69 0.01
C ALA A 326 -2.67 -12.76 0.30
N TRP A 327 -3.78 -12.72 -0.44
CA TRP A 327 -4.95 -13.56 -0.21
C TRP A 327 -5.51 -14.05 -1.54
N GLN A 328 -6.07 -15.25 -1.53
CA GLN A 328 -6.73 -15.83 -2.70
C GLN A 328 -8.01 -16.56 -2.30
N LEU A 329 -8.87 -16.84 -3.28
CA LEU A 329 -9.95 -17.80 -3.06
C LEU A 329 -9.38 -19.23 -3.11
N PRO A 330 -9.94 -20.16 -2.32
CA PRO A 330 -9.60 -21.57 -2.45
C PRO A 330 -9.81 -22.02 -3.90
N LEU A 331 -8.87 -22.83 -4.40
CA LEU A 331 -9.09 -23.58 -5.63
C LEU A 331 -10.35 -24.44 -5.41
N SER A 332 -11.36 -24.28 -6.26
CA SER A 332 -12.51 -25.17 -6.23
C SER A 332 -11.99 -26.58 -6.47
N SER A 333 -12.21 -27.50 -5.53
CA SER A 333 -12.08 -28.93 -5.77
C SER A 333 -12.99 -29.27 -6.94
N SER A 334 -12.38 -29.52 -8.10
CA SER A 334 -13.02 -29.94 -9.34
C SER A 334 -13.76 -31.25 -9.15
#